data_AF-A0A3B8RQF7-F1
#
_entry.id   AF-A0A3B8RQF7-F1
#
_cell.length_a   1.000
_cell.length_b   1.000
_cell.length_c   1.000
_cell.angle_alpha   90.00
_cell.angle_beta   90.00
_cell.angle_gamma   90.00
#
_symmetry.space_group_name_H-M   'P 1'
#
loop_
_entity.id
_entity.type
_entity.pdbx_description
1 polymer ?
#
loop_
_entity_poly.entity_id
_entity_poly.type
_entity_poly.pdbx_seq_one_letter_code
_entity_poly.pdbx_strand_id
1 'polypeptide(L)'
;GITYNNPFTYGVGFGKYFNDGNSSLLLYYQGYTEIVSGYAAPQQLSLGLNHQLNSKLTLTLIGGVGLTKFAPGLLASTGITWRIGE
;
A
#
# COMPACT_ATOMS: atom_id res chain seq x y z
N GLY A 1 26.95 -6.16 18.85
CA GLY A 1 26.34 -6.87 17.71
C GLY A 1 24.99 -6.25 17.40
N ILE A 2 24.54 -6.31 16.15
CA ILE A 2 23.19 -5.86 15.78
C ILE A 2 22.20 -6.99 16.12
N THR A 3 21.13 -6.68 16.86
CA THR A 3 20.09 -7.65 17.20
C THR A 3 18.88 -7.41 16.31
N TYR A 4 18.52 -8.44 15.54
CA TYR A 4 17.33 -8.43 14.69
C TYR A 4 16.17 -9.08 15.43
N ASN A 5 15.02 -8.42 15.40
CA ASN A 5 13.78 -8.94 15.95
C ASN A 5 12.93 -9.51 14.82
N ASN A 6 11.99 -10.39 15.17
CA ASN A 6 10.93 -10.80 14.25
C ASN A 6 9.80 -9.76 14.32
N PRO A 7 9.60 -8.90 13.30
CA PRO A 7 8.66 -7.79 13.39
C PRO A 7 7.23 -8.25 13.07
N PHE A 8 6.25 -7.61 13.70
CA PHE A 8 4.87 -7.66 13.28
C PHE A 8 4.54 -6.47 12.38
N THR A 9 3.81 -6.72 11.31
CA THR A 9 3.26 -5.66 10.46
C THR A 9 1.85 -5.31 10.93
N TYR A 10 1.55 -4.02 11.00
CA TYR A 10 0.20 -3.52 11.27
C TYR A 10 -0.17 -2.47 10.23
N GLY A 11 -1.47 -2.27 10.02
CA GLY A 11 -1.95 -1.26 9.11
C GLY A 11 -3.43 -0.98 9.29
N VAL A 12 -3.84 0.19 8.83
CA VAL A 12 -5.23 0.64 8.84
C VAL A 12 -5.52 1.39 7.55
N GLY A 13 -6.69 1.13 6.97
CA GLY A 13 -7.08 1.70 5.69
C GLY A 13 -8.47 2.30 5.72
N PHE A 14 -8.63 3.40 4.99
CA PHE A 14 -9.92 4.01 4.71
C PHE A 14 -10.08 4.09 3.20
N GLY A 15 -11.12 3.43 2.69
CA GLY A 15 -11.36 3.35 1.25
C GLY A 15 -12.81 3.57 0.89
N LYS A 16 -13.03 3.98 -0.35
CA LYS A 16 -14.36 4.19 -0.91
C LYS A 16 -14.41 3.80 -2.38
N TYR A 17 -15.49 3.11 -2.73
CA TYR A 17 -15.90 2.88 -4.11
C TYR A 17 -16.72 4.06 -4.64
N PHE A 18 -16.53 4.37 -5.91
CA PHE A 18 -17.26 5.40 -6.64
C PHE A 18 -17.42 4.98 -8.11
N ASN A 19 -18.13 5.77 -8.90
CA ASN A 19 -18.45 5.45 -10.30
C ASN A 19 -19.14 4.07 -10.44
N ASP A 20 -20.22 3.88 -9.66
CA ASP A 20 -20.98 2.62 -9.59
C ASP A 20 -20.15 1.38 -9.25
N GLY A 21 -19.03 1.58 -8.53
CA GLY A 21 -18.12 0.51 -8.13
C GLY A 21 -16.96 0.27 -9.10
N ASN A 22 -16.94 0.94 -10.27
CA ASN A 22 -15.87 0.80 -11.26
C ASN A 22 -14.56 1.45 -10.80
N SER A 23 -14.58 2.33 -9.80
CA SER A 23 -13.37 2.94 -9.26
C SER A 23 -13.34 2.85 -7.75
N SER A 24 -12.14 2.76 -7.17
CA SER A 24 -11.95 2.80 -5.72
C SER A 24 -10.72 3.61 -5.34
N LEU A 25 -10.81 4.36 -4.26
CA LEU A 25 -9.68 5.03 -3.62
C LEU A 25 -9.43 4.38 -2.26
N LEU A 26 -8.17 4.20 -1.88
CA LEU A 26 -7.75 3.68 -0.58
C LEU A 26 -6.61 4.52 -0.03
N LEU A 27 -6.81 5.17 1.11
CA LEU A 27 -5.74 5.69 1.94
C LEU A 27 -5.34 4.60 2.94
N TYR A 28 -4.07 4.21 2.96
CA TYR A 28 -3.57 3.12 3.79
C TYR A 28 -2.32 3.55 4.54
N TYR A 29 -2.35 3.42 5.86
CA TYR A 29 -1.17 3.52 6.71
C TYR A 29 -0.70 2.12 7.08
N GLN A 30 0.60 1.87 6.96
CA GLN A 30 1.22 0.63 7.40
C GLN A 30 2.53 0.89 8.13
N GLY A 31 2.86 0.01 9.05
CA GLY A 31 4.11 0.05 9.79
C GLY A 31 4.52 -1.32 10.28
N TYR A 32 5.76 -1.39 10.75
CA TYR A 32 6.31 -2.56 11.41
C TYR A 32 6.52 -2.26 12.90
N THR A 33 6.55 -3.29 13.74
CA THR A 33 7.24 -3.20 15.03
C THR A 33 8.76 -3.16 14.78
N GLU A 34 9.55 -2.88 15.82
CA GLU A 34 11.00 -2.78 15.68
C GLU A 34 11.61 -4.01 14.99
N ILE A 35 12.36 -3.77 13.91
CA ILE A 35 13.09 -4.79 13.17
C ILE A 35 14.51 -4.93 13.74
N VAL A 36 15.12 -3.80 14.11
CA VAL A 36 16.43 -3.71 14.76
C VAL A 36 16.26 -2.95 16.06
N SER A 37 16.66 -3.55 17.18
CA SER A 37 16.46 -2.96 18.50
C SER A 37 17.11 -1.58 18.61
N GLY A 38 16.34 -0.59 19.08
CA GLY A 38 16.80 0.79 19.24
C GLY A 38 16.76 1.62 17.95
N TYR A 39 16.19 1.09 16.87
CA TYR A 39 15.96 1.82 15.62
C TYR A 39 14.46 1.96 15.35
N ALA A 40 14.05 3.15 14.91
CA ALA A 40 12.68 3.41 14.50
C ALA A 40 12.25 2.41 13.40
N ALA A 41 11.06 1.82 13.55
CA ALA A 41 10.54 0.91 12.55
C ALA A 41 10.13 1.64 11.26
N PRO A 42 10.18 0.99 10.09
CA PRO A 42 9.64 1.55 8.85
C PRO A 42 8.13 1.82 8.99
N GLN A 43 7.69 3.00 8.57
CA GLN A 43 6.28 3.37 8.50
C GLN A 43 6.01 4.09 7.18
N GLN A 44 4.82 3.91 6.63
CA GLN A 44 4.46 4.38 5.30
C GLN A 44 2.99 4.79 5.26
N LEU A 45 2.72 5.86 4.51
CA LEU A 45 1.38 6.23 4.08
C LEU A 45 1.26 6.03 2.57
N SER A 46 0.15 5.49 2.10
CA SER A 46 -0.07 5.21 0.68
C SER A 46 -1.48 5.56 0.24
N LEU A 47 -1.60 6.01 -1.00
CA LEU A 47 -2.84 6.27 -1.69
C LEU A 47 -2.93 5.33 -2.90
N GLY A 48 -3.90 4.43 -2.87
CA GLY A 48 -4.22 3.52 -3.96
C GLY A 48 -5.46 3.97 -4.72
N LEU A 49 -5.42 3.88 -6.04
CA LEU A 49 -6.53 4.08 -6.96
C LEU A 49 -6.69 2.81 -7.79
N ASN A 50 -7.89 2.25 -7.82
CA ASN A 50 -8.27 1.27 -8.83
C ASN A 50 -9.28 1.89 -9.78
N HIS A 51 -9.17 1.55 -11.06
CA HIS A 51 -10.11 1.95 -12.08
C HIS A 51 -10.34 0.80 -13.07
N GLN A 52 -11.59 0.34 -13.14
CA GLN A 52 -12.05 -0.63 -14.09
C GLN A 52 -12.25 0.04 -15.44
N LEU A 53 -11.42 -0.33 -16.41
CA LEU A 53 -11.47 0.21 -17.77
C LEU A 53 -12.58 -0.45 -18.60
N ASN A 54 -12.89 -1.72 -18.30
CA ASN A 54 -14.01 -2.48 -18.86
C ASN A 54 -14.30 -3.71 -17.99
N SER A 55 -15.28 -4.54 -18.36
CA SER A 55 -15.68 -5.72 -17.59
C SER A 55 -14.55 -6.71 -17.28
N LYS A 56 -13.43 -6.69 -18.02
CA LYS A 56 -12.32 -7.63 -17.88
C LYS A 56 -11.03 -7.00 -17.35
N LEU A 57 -10.88 -5.68 -17.41
CA LEU A 57 -9.62 -4.99 -17.18
C LEU A 57 -9.73 -3.95 -16.07
N THR A 58 -8.86 -4.05 -15.07
CA THR A 58 -8.71 -3.04 -14.00
C THR A 58 -7.27 -2.56 -13.95
N LEU A 59 -7.08 -1.25 -13.92
CA LEU A 59 -5.82 -0.57 -13.64
C LEU A 59 -5.73 -0.22 -12.16
N THR A 60 -4.57 -0.42 -11.56
CA THR A 60 -4.25 -0.06 -10.18
C THR A 60 -3.06 0.87 -10.18
N LEU A 61 -3.16 1.99 -9.47
CA LEU A 61 -2.06 2.92 -9.21
C LEU A 61 -1.91 3.07 -7.70
N ILE A 62 -0.68 2.98 -7.19
CA ILE A 62 -0.39 3.18 -5.77
C ILE A 62 0.77 4.15 -5.66
N GLY A 63 0.54 5.28 -4.98
CA GLY A 63 1.58 6.21 -4.57
C GLY A 63 1.76 6.17 -3.06
N GLY A 64 2.94 6.53 -2.55
CA GLY A 64 3.16 6.58 -1.11
C GLY A 64 4.42 7.32 -0.70
N VAL A 65 4.52 7.56 0.61
CA VAL A 65 5.65 8.21 1.26
C VAL A 65 6.05 7.44 2.52
N GLY A 66 7.34 7.34 2.76
CA GLY A 66 7.89 6.85 4.02
C GLY A 66 7.81 7.93 5.09
N LEU A 67 7.37 7.55 6.29
CA LEU A 67 7.23 8.44 7.45
C LEU A 67 8.42 8.33 8.41
N THR A 68 9.30 7.35 8.22
CA THR A 68 10.53 7.19 9.00
C THR A 68 11.73 7.06 8.08
N LYS A 69 12.93 7.35 8.61
CA LYS A 69 14.20 7.31 7.87
C LYS A 69 14.58 5.94 7.29
N PHE A 70 13.86 4.89 7.71
CA PHE A 70 14.05 3.51 7.26
C PHE A 70 12.99 3.04 6.27
N ALA A 71 12.02 3.90 5.94
CA ALA A 71 11.09 3.68 4.85
C ALA A 71 11.56 4.43 3.58
N PRO A 72 11.21 3.96 2.37
CA PRO A 72 11.48 4.69 1.13
C PRO A 72 10.82 6.08 1.15
N GLY A 73 11.55 7.12 0.72
CA GLY A 73 11.00 8.49 0.73
C GLY A 73 9.76 8.66 -0.14
N LEU A 74 9.76 8.05 -1.34
CA LEU A 74 8.63 8.00 -2.26
C LEU A 74 8.44 6.58 -2.78
N LEU A 75 7.19 6.18 -2.99
CA LEU A 75 6.79 4.92 -3.59
C LEU A 75 5.82 5.20 -4.72
N ALA A 76 6.01 4.49 -5.83
CA ALA A 76 5.09 4.47 -6.95
C ALA A 76 5.01 3.03 -7.48
N SER A 77 3.79 2.56 -7.68
CA SER A 77 3.51 1.24 -8.24
C SER A 77 2.29 1.34 -9.15
N THR A 78 2.30 0.54 -10.21
CA THR A 78 1.18 0.36 -11.13
C THR A 78 0.96 -1.13 -11.36
N GLY A 79 -0.28 -1.52 -11.57
CA GLY A 79 -0.67 -2.90 -11.74
C GLY A 79 -1.88 -3.02 -12.66
N ILE A 80 -2.00 -4.18 -13.32
CA ILE A 80 -3.12 -4.50 -14.17
C ILE A 80 -3.70 -5.83 -13.70
N THR A 81 -5.02 -5.87 -13.51
CA THR A 81 -5.77 -7.11 -13.31
C THR A 81 -6.59 -7.39 -14.55
N TRP A 82 -6.38 -8.55 -15.17
CA TRP A 82 -7.14 -9.04 -16.32
C TRP A 82 -7.92 -10.30 -15.91
N ARG A 83 -9.24 -10.30 -16.07
CA ARG A 83 -10.10 -11.49 -15.91
C ARG A 83 -10.25 -12.24 -17.24
N ILE A 84 -9.80 -13.50 -17.27
CA ILE A 84 -9.92 -14.38 -18.46
C ILE A 84 -11.11 -15.32 -18.22
N GLY A 85 -12.16 -15.18 -19.04
CA GLY A 85 -13.40 -15.96 -18.95
C GLY A 85 -14.64 -15.11 -18.62
N GLU A 86 -15.82 -15.72 -18.76
CA GLU A 86 -17.07 -15.30 -18.10
C GLU A 86 -17.30 -16.16 -16.86
#